data_AF-A0A2W0B5E5-F1
#
_entry.id   AF-A0A2W0B5E5-F1
#
_cell.length_a   1.000
_cell.length_b   1.000
_cell.length_c   1.000
_cell.angle_alpha   90.00
_cell.angle_beta   90.00
_cell.angle_gamma   90.00
#
_symmetry.space_group_name_H-M   'P 1'
#
loop_
_entity.id
_entity.type
_entity.pdbx_description
1 polymer ?
#
loop_
_entity_poly.entity_id
_entity_poly.type
_entity_poly.pdbx_seq_one_letter_code
_entity_poly.pdbx_strand_id
1 'polypeptide(L)' 'TLTARKDIEALLRGLPAGTYVVIDEAYYHYVTPSAAYSSFIDHPVSDPRVIVTRTFSKIYGLAGMR' A
#
# COMPACT_ATOMS: atom_id res chain seq x y z
N THR A 1 -7.51 11.49 3.22
CA THR A 1 -8.53 10.42 3.19
C THR A 1 -7.80 9.09 3.03
N LEU A 2 -8.36 8.00 3.56
CA LEU A 2 -7.75 6.67 3.51
C LEU A 2 -8.58 5.78 2.59
N THR A 3 -7.96 5.13 1.62
CA THR A 3 -8.62 4.12 0.80
C THR A 3 -8.76 2.84 1.60
N ALA A 4 -9.97 2.31 1.73
CA ALA A 4 -10.17 1.09 2.50
C ALA A 4 -9.53 -0.10 1.78
N ARG A 5 -8.89 -0.99 2.55
CA ARG A 5 -8.21 -2.17 2.02
C ARG A 5 -9.13 -3.04 1.14
N LYS A 6 -10.37 -3.24 1.59
CA LYS A 6 -11.38 -4.02 0.85
C LYS A 6 -11.61 -3.51 -0.58
N ASP A 7 -11.49 -2.20 -0.79
CA ASP A 7 -11.72 -1.57 -2.09
C ASP A 7 -10.52 -1.80 -3.01
N ILE A 8 -9.31 -1.76 -2.46
CA ILE A 8 -8.07 -2.13 -3.18
C ILE A 8 -8.09 -3.61 -3.56
N GLU A 9 -8.49 -4.50 -2.65
CA GLU A 9 -8.61 -5.94 -2.95
C GLU A 9 -9.69 -6.23 -4.00
N ALA A 10 -10.80 -5.47 -3.99
CA ALA A 10 -11.82 -5.55 -5.04
C ALA A 10 -11.28 -5.11 -6.40
N LEU A 11 -10.49 -4.02 -6.44
CA LEU A 11 -9.80 -3.58 -7.64
C LEU A 11 -8.87 -4.67 -8.17
N LEU A 12 -8.01 -5.26 -7.33
CA LEU A 12 -7.07 -6.31 -7.73
C LEU A 12 -7.74 -7.51 -8.41
N ARG A 13 -8.92 -7.92 -7.93
CA ARG A 13 -9.72 -9.00 -8.51
C ARG A 13 -10.32 -8.65 -9.88
N GLY A 14 -10.61 -7.37 -10.13
CA GLY A 14 -11.22 -6.89 -11.37
C GLY A 14 -10.22 -6.59 -12.50
N LEU A 15 -8.92 -6.56 -12.20
CA LEU A 15 -7.90 -6.18 -13.17
C LEU A 15 -7.49 -7.34 -14.10
N PRO A 16 -7.26 -7.08 -15.40
CA PRO A 16 -6.77 -8.07 -16.35
C PRO A 16 -5.48 -8.77 -15.90
N ALA A 17 -5.28 -10.01 -16.34
CA ALA A 17 -4.18 -10.89 -15.90
C ALA A 17 -2.75 -10.34 -16.14
N GLY A 18 -2.57 -9.29 -16.95
CA GLY A 18 -1.29 -8.65 -17.22
C GLY A 18 -1.08 -7.29 -16.54
N THR A 19 -2.01 -6.82 -15.71
CA THR A 19 -1.94 -5.50 -15.08
C THR A 19 -1.24 -5.58 -13.73
N TYR A 20 -0.11 -4.90 -13.60
CA TYR A 20 0.60 -4.74 -12.34
C TYR A 20 0.04 -3.57 -11.53
N VAL A 21 0.05 -3.70 -10.20
CA VAL A 21 -0.45 -2.67 -9.28
C VAL A 21 0.64 -2.28 -8.31
N VAL A 22 0.89 -0.98 -8.22
CA VAL A 22 1.79 -0.40 -7.22
C VAL A 22 0.95 0.19 -6.09
N ILE A 23 1.18 -0.29 -4.87
CA ILE A 23 0.59 0.24 -3.65
C ILE A 23 1.65 1.09 -2.95
N ASP A 24 1.46 2.41 -2.96
CA ASP A 24 2.36 3.34 -2.28
C ASP A 24 1.98 3.52 -0.81
N GLU A 25 2.83 2.99 0.08
CA GLU A 25 2.68 3.09 1.53
C GLU A 25 3.62 4.14 2.16
N ALA A 26 3.98 5.20 1.43
CA ALA A 26 4.89 6.23 1.93
C ALA A 26 4.48 6.87 3.27
N TYR A 27 3.17 6.93 3.55
CA TYR A 27 2.62 7.54 4.76
C TYR A 27 2.02 6.54 5.76
N TYR A 28 2.30 5.24 5.62
CA TYR A 28 1.62 4.22 6.44
C TYR A 28 1.77 4.45 7.96
N HIS A 29 2.90 5.00 8.40
CA HIS A 29 3.17 5.31 9.81
C HIS A 29 2.20 6.33 10.44
N TYR A 30 1.52 7.13 9.62
CA TYR A 30 0.55 8.13 10.10
C TYR A 30 -0.88 7.59 10.17
N VAL A 31 -1.11 6.35 9.73
CA VAL A 31 -2.45 5.75 9.77
C VAL A 31 -2.75 5.33 11.21
N THR A 32 -3.83 5.87 11.77
CA THR A 32 -4.33 5.42 13.08
C THR A 32 -4.90 4.01 12.98
N PRO A 33 -4.78 3.17 14.02
CA PRO A 33 -5.39 1.85 14.04
C PRO A 33 -6.88 1.95 13.70
N SER A 34 -7.28 1.37 12.57
CA SER A 34 -8.65 1.36 12.12
C SER A 34 -8.94 0.06 11.38
N ALA A 35 -10.19 -0.39 11.41
CA ALA A 35 -10.61 -1.59 10.68
C ALA A 35 -10.52 -1.44 9.15
N ALA A 36 -10.34 -0.21 8.64
CA ALA A 36 -10.35 0.07 7.21
C ALA A 36 -9.00 -0.14 6.53
N TYR A 37 -7.90 -0.24 7.28
CA TYR A 37 -6.54 -0.33 6.72
C TYR A 37 -5.68 -1.34 7.46
N SER A 38 -4.95 -2.13 6.68
CA SER A 38 -3.81 -2.93 7.14
C SER A 38 -2.77 -2.92 6.03
N SER A 39 -1.49 -2.80 6.41
CA SER A 39 -0.40 -2.72 5.43
C SER A 39 -0.34 -3.97 4.56
N PHE A 40 -0.05 -3.78 3.27
CA PHE A 40 0.15 -4.87 2.32
C PHE A 40 1.52 -5.55 2.46
N ILE A 41 2.45 -4.95 3.20
CA ILE A 41 3.70 -5.62 3.58
C ILE A 41 3.47 -6.51 4.81
N ASP A 42 2.78 -5.99 5.82
CA ASP A 42 2.55 -6.72 7.07
C ASP A 42 1.50 -7.84 6.87
N HIS A 43 0.53 -7.61 5.97
CA HIS A 43 -0.49 -8.58 5.54
C HIS A 43 -0.50 -8.68 4.00
N PRO A 44 0.39 -9.48 3.41
CA PRO A 44 0.50 -9.61 1.96
C PRO A 44 -0.73 -10.29 1.34
N VAL A 45 -1.02 -9.92 0.11
CA VAL A 45 -2.00 -10.60 -0.74
C VAL A 45 -1.31 -11.62 -1.63
N SER A 46 -1.96 -12.73 -1.93
CA SER A 46 -1.44 -13.78 -2.81
C SER A 46 -1.62 -13.42 -4.30
N ASP A 47 -1.16 -12.24 -4.70
CA ASP A 47 -1.18 -11.78 -6.09
C ASP A 47 0.22 -11.30 -6.51
N PRO A 48 0.91 -12.03 -7.41
CA PRO A 48 2.29 -11.69 -7.80
C PRO A 48 2.38 -10.38 -8.60
N ARG A 49 1.25 -9.80 -9.02
CA ARG A 49 1.20 -8.52 -9.75
C ARG A 49 1.30 -7.31 -8.82
N VAL A 50 1.24 -7.52 -7.50
CA VAL A 50 1.24 -6.46 -6.50
C VAL A 50 2.67 -6.12 -6.07
N ILE A 51 3.00 -4.84 -6.18
CA ILE A 51 4.26 -4.25 -5.74
C ILE A 51 3.93 -3.23 -4.66
N VAL A 52 4.56 -3.33 -3.49
CA VAL A 52 4.34 -2.39 -2.38
C VAL A 52 5.61 -1.58 -2.16
N THR A 53 5.48 -0.26 -2.05
CA THR A 53 6.61 0.64 -1.82
C THR A 53 6.50 1.34 -0.46
N ARG A 54 7.63 1.56 0.19
CA ARG A 54 7.78 2.38 1.40
C ARG A 54 8.94 3.35 1.18
N THR A 55 8.97 4.42 1.97
CA THR A 55 10.04 5.42 1.90
C THR A 55 10.52 5.86 3.27
N PHE A 56 11.79 6.27 3.33
CA PHE A 56 12.37 6.97 4.45
C PHE A 56 12.15 8.49 4.40
N SER A 57 11.60 9.03 3.31
CA SER A 57 11.44 10.48 3.14
C SER A 57 10.40 11.11 4.07
N LYS A 58 9.45 10.33 4.64
CA LYS A 58 8.32 10.87 5.41
C LYS A 58 8.59 10.86 6.91
N ILE A 59 8.10 9.85 7.63
CA ILE A 59 8.22 9.78 9.10
C ILE A 59 9.66 9.87 9.58
N TYR A 60 10.62 9.34 8.80
CA TYR A 60 12.03 9.34 9.16
C TYR A 60 12.73 10.67 8.83
N GLY A 61 12.07 11.61 8.15
CA GLY A 61 12.64 12.93 7.84
C GLY A 61 13.81 12.90 6.84
N LEU A 62 14.06 11.77 6.15
CA LEU A 62 15.21 11.59 5.27
C LEU A 62 14.93 12.01 3.83
N ALA A 63 14.03 12.97 3.61
CA ALA A 63 13.65 13.43 2.27
C ALA A 63 14.84 13.98 1.47
N GLY A 64 15.82 14.59 2.14
CA GLY A 64 17.03 15.11 1.50
C GLY A 64 18.07 14.04 1.15
N MET A 65 17.89 12.78 1.58
CA MET A 65 18.88 11.75 1.34
C MET A 65 18.84 11.16 -0.06
N ARG A 66 17.70 11.18 -0.77
CA ARG A 66 17.54 11.14 -2.24
C ARG A 66 16.08 11.31 -2.66
#